data_AF-I9ZN59-F1
#
_entry.id   AF-I9ZN59-F1
#
_cell.length_a   1.000
_cell.length_b   1.000
_cell.length_c   1.000
_cell.angle_alpha   90.00
_cell.angle_beta   90.00
_cell.angle_gamma   90.00
#
_symmetry.space_group_name_H-M   'P 1'
#
loop_
_entity.id
_entity.type
_entity.pdbx_description
1 polymer ?
#
loop_
_entity_poly.entity_id
_entity_poly.type
_entity_poly.pdbx_seq_one_letter_code
_entity_poly.pdbx_strand_id
1 'polypeptide(L)'
;MGQHVFHNPQKHRIIFIEGITDYCYLSTFKLYFNEREFKDNPIPFTFLPISGLKNNPNEMKETIQKLCELDNNPIVLTDDDRKCDSDQKAKSEEFKKANEEMHDPITILQLSKCDENFKQIEDCFSENDRKEYAKNKCKELAMAFKTRLLYGGEDAVEKQTKRNFLKLFKWVAWATNLIKN
;
A
#
# COMPACT_ATOMS: atom_id res chain seq x y z
N MET A 1 15.75 10.38 -28.91
CA MET A 1 15.48 8.92 -28.87
C MET A 1 14.35 8.70 -27.90
N GLY A 2 13.23 8.11 -28.33
CA GLY A 2 12.15 7.75 -27.42
C GLY A 2 12.60 6.59 -26.54
N GLN A 3 12.85 6.85 -25.26
CA GLN A 3 13.11 5.78 -24.30
C GLN A 3 11.77 5.07 -24.06
N HIS A 4 11.57 3.94 -24.74
CA HIS A 4 10.48 3.04 -24.42
C HIS A 4 10.82 2.37 -23.07
N VAL A 5 10.11 2.78 -22.02
CA VAL A 5 10.21 2.14 -20.70
C VAL A 5 9.32 0.91 -20.72
N PHE A 6 9.93 -0.26 -20.90
CA PHE A 6 9.22 -1.53 -20.81
C PHE A 6 9.06 -1.93 -19.34
N HIS A 7 7.81 -2.04 -18.88
CA HIS A 7 7.50 -2.64 -17.59
C HIS A 7 7.62 -4.16 -17.72
N ASN A 8 8.58 -4.77 -17.00
CA ASN A 8 8.65 -6.23 -16.89
C ASN A 8 7.89 -6.66 -15.62
N PRO A 9 6.66 -7.19 -15.73
CA PRO A 9 5.84 -7.55 -14.57
C PRO A 9 6.45 -8.68 -13.72
N GLN A 10 7.44 -9.43 -14.23
CA GLN A 10 8.18 -10.42 -13.44
C GLN A 10 9.27 -9.81 -12.56
N LYS A 11 9.70 -8.58 -12.88
CA LYS A 11 10.75 -7.84 -12.14
C LYS A 11 10.21 -6.62 -11.41
N HIS A 12 9.02 -6.16 -11.76
CA HIS A 12 8.36 -5.02 -11.15
C HIS A 12 6.86 -5.27 -11.05
N ARG A 13 6.26 -5.22 -9.87
CA ARG A 13 4.82 -5.48 -9.70
C ARG A 13 4.03 -4.20 -9.46
N ILE A 14 2.75 -4.22 -9.81
CA ILE A 14 1.79 -3.20 -9.37
C ILE A 14 1.10 -3.73 -8.12
N ILE A 15 1.07 -2.93 -7.07
CA ILE A 15 0.36 -3.19 -5.82
C ILE A 15 -0.77 -2.17 -5.74
N PHE A 16 -2.00 -2.65 -5.87
CA PHE A 16 -3.19 -1.83 -5.73
C PHE A 16 -3.46 -1.56 -4.26
N ILE A 17 -3.89 -0.36 -3.94
CA ILE A 17 -4.14 0.10 -2.55
C ILE A 17 -5.45 0.86 -2.47
N GLU A 18 -6.09 0.83 -1.32
CA GLU A 18 -7.44 1.37 -1.16
C GLU A 18 -7.49 2.88 -1.42
N GLY A 19 -6.72 3.67 -0.66
CA GLY A 19 -6.86 5.13 -0.65
C GLY A 19 -5.77 5.92 -1.36
N ILE A 20 -6.12 7.16 -1.74
CA ILE A 20 -5.15 8.15 -2.22
C ILE A 20 -4.20 8.62 -1.11
N THR A 21 -4.66 8.63 0.14
CA THR A 21 -3.82 8.97 1.30
C THR A 21 -2.75 7.90 1.53
N ASP A 22 -3.17 6.63 1.50
CA ASP A 22 -2.27 5.47 1.59
C ASP A 22 -1.24 5.52 0.45
N TYR A 23 -1.69 5.86 -0.76
CA TYR A 23 -0.80 6.07 -1.90
C TYR A 23 0.25 7.14 -1.61
N CYS A 24 -0.15 8.27 -1.03
CA CYS A 24 0.79 9.33 -0.70
C CYS A 24 1.87 8.85 0.28
N TYR A 25 1.49 8.18 1.37
CA TYR A 25 2.44 7.68 2.36
C TYR A 25 3.39 6.64 1.77
N LEU A 26 2.83 5.62 1.12
CA LEU A 26 3.58 4.50 0.57
C LEU A 26 4.50 4.94 -0.58
N SER A 27 4.03 5.77 -1.50
CA SER A 27 4.86 6.27 -2.60
C SER A 27 5.98 7.19 -2.11
N THR A 28 5.72 8.02 -1.10
CA THR A 28 6.74 8.89 -0.50
C THR A 28 7.82 8.07 0.20
N PHE A 29 7.46 7.08 1.02
CA PHE A 29 8.45 6.20 1.65
C PHE A 29 9.23 5.39 0.62
N LYS A 30 8.58 4.90 -0.44
CA LYS A 30 9.27 4.19 -1.52
C LYS A 30 10.33 5.07 -2.15
N LEU A 31 9.99 6.32 -2.46
CA LEU A 31 10.95 7.27 -3.01
C LEU A 31 12.09 7.54 -2.01
N TYR A 32 11.76 7.80 -0.75
CA TYR A 32 12.75 8.03 0.32
C TYR A 32 13.77 6.89 0.43
N PHE A 33 13.31 5.64 0.44
CA PHE A 33 14.17 4.47 0.53
C PHE A 33 14.98 4.25 -0.76
N ASN A 34 14.37 4.43 -1.94
CA ASN A 34 15.06 4.28 -3.22
C ASN A 34 16.16 5.32 -3.42
N GLU A 35 16.01 6.55 -2.92
CA GLU A 35 17.05 7.58 -3.05
C GLU A 35 18.21 7.41 -2.05
N ARG A 36 18.02 6.57 -1.02
CA ARG A 36 18.95 6.39 0.10
C ARG A 36 19.44 4.95 0.21
N GLU A 37 18.64 4.06 0.81
CA GLU A 37 19.02 2.69 1.15
C GLU A 37 19.06 1.75 -0.07
N PHE A 38 18.24 2.00 -1.09
CA PHE A 38 18.02 1.11 -2.24
C PHE A 38 18.40 1.76 -3.58
N LYS A 39 19.38 2.67 -3.58
CA LYS A 39 19.78 3.44 -4.77
C LYS A 39 20.19 2.57 -5.96
N ASP A 40 20.96 1.52 -5.69
CA ASP A 40 21.46 0.61 -6.73
C ASP A 40 20.50 -0.56 -7.02
N ASN A 41 19.56 -0.84 -6.10
CA ASN A 41 18.57 -1.90 -6.26
C ASN A 41 17.18 -1.43 -5.78
N PRO A 42 16.47 -0.60 -6.58
CA PRO A 42 15.22 0.02 -6.17
C PRO A 42 14.13 -1.01 -5.83
N ILE A 43 13.22 -0.63 -4.93
CA ILE A 43 12.08 -1.45 -4.54
C ILE A 43 11.26 -1.86 -5.78
N PRO A 44 11.11 -3.18 -6.05
CA PRO A 44 10.63 -3.70 -7.33
C PRO A 44 9.09 -3.71 -7.44
N PHE A 45 8.41 -2.71 -6.92
CA PHE A 45 6.97 -2.57 -7.12
C PHE A 45 6.53 -1.12 -7.05
N THR A 46 5.36 -0.81 -7.62
CA THR A 46 4.73 0.51 -7.55
C THR A 46 3.32 0.40 -6.99
N PHE A 47 2.86 1.47 -6.38
CA PHE A 47 1.51 1.53 -5.82
C PHE A 47 0.55 2.23 -6.79
N LEU A 48 -0.68 1.73 -6.90
CA LEU A 48 -1.78 2.41 -7.61
C LEU A 48 -3.04 2.42 -6.74
N PRO A 49 -3.65 3.60 -6.48
CA PRO A 49 -4.88 3.67 -5.70
C PRO A 49 -6.09 3.21 -6.51
N ILE A 50 -7.04 2.52 -5.85
CA ILE A 50 -8.31 2.04 -6.46
C ILE A 50 -9.55 2.81 -5.98
N SER A 51 -9.34 3.97 -5.34
CA SER A 51 -10.41 4.87 -4.86
C SER A 51 -11.39 4.23 -3.86
N GLY A 52 -10.83 3.44 -2.94
CA GLY A 52 -11.50 2.79 -1.82
C GLY A 52 -12.16 1.46 -2.21
N LEU A 53 -12.34 0.59 -1.22
CA LEU A 53 -13.23 -0.55 -1.37
C LEU A 53 -14.69 -0.05 -1.40
N LYS A 54 -15.41 -0.46 -2.45
CA LYS A 54 -16.82 -0.11 -2.69
C LYS A 54 -17.70 -0.68 -1.57
N ASN A 55 -18.91 -0.17 -1.42
CA ASN A 55 -19.83 -0.61 -0.36
C ASN A 55 -20.85 -1.66 -0.84
N ASN A 56 -20.78 -2.01 -2.12
CA ASN A 56 -21.72 -2.92 -2.77
C ASN A 56 -20.93 -4.12 -3.34
N PRO A 57 -21.33 -5.37 -3.02
CA PRO A 57 -20.69 -6.56 -3.57
C PRO A 57 -20.57 -6.57 -5.11
N ASN A 58 -21.55 -6.04 -5.84
CA ASN A 58 -21.48 -5.98 -7.30
C ASN A 58 -20.39 -5.01 -7.79
N GLU A 59 -20.24 -3.86 -7.14
CA GLU A 59 -19.18 -2.90 -7.45
C GLU A 59 -17.80 -3.42 -7.05
N MET A 60 -17.71 -4.23 -5.98
CA MET A 60 -16.47 -4.94 -5.61
C MET A 60 -16.09 -5.94 -6.70
N LYS A 61 -17.03 -6.75 -7.19
CA LYS A 61 -16.79 -7.69 -8.30
C LYS A 61 -16.36 -6.97 -9.57
N GLU A 62 -17.01 -5.85 -9.92
CA GLU A 62 -16.60 -5.01 -11.05
C GLU A 62 -15.18 -4.46 -10.86
N THR A 63 -14.83 -4.05 -9.64
CA THR A 63 -13.47 -3.60 -9.31
C THR A 63 -12.47 -4.73 -9.52
N ILE A 64 -12.76 -5.94 -9.02
CA ILE A 64 -11.90 -7.12 -9.20
C ILE A 64 -11.73 -7.46 -10.69
N GLN A 65 -12.80 -7.42 -11.48
CA GLN A 65 -12.74 -7.64 -12.93
C GLN A 65 -11.83 -6.63 -13.62
N LYS A 66 -12.00 -5.33 -13.34
CA LYS A 66 -11.14 -4.28 -13.88
C LYS A 66 -9.68 -4.46 -13.47
N LEU A 67 -9.41 -4.95 -12.26
CA LEU A 67 -8.06 -5.27 -11.83
C LEU A 67 -7.46 -6.41 -12.69
N CYS A 68 -8.22 -7.47 -12.95
CA CYS A 68 -7.79 -8.58 -13.81
C CYS A 68 -7.63 -8.17 -15.29
N GLU A 69 -8.35 -7.14 -15.76
CA GLU A 69 -8.14 -6.54 -17.08
C GLU A 69 -6.82 -5.73 -17.16
N LEU A 70 -6.37 -5.16 -16.04
CA LEU A 70 -5.18 -4.30 -15.98
C LEU A 70 -3.88 -5.08 -15.70
N ASP A 71 -3.93 -6.15 -14.90
CA ASP A 71 -2.79 -6.99 -14.56
C ASP A 71 -3.19 -8.47 -14.59
N ASN A 72 -2.34 -9.33 -15.15
CA ASN A 72 -2.61 -10.77 -15.25
C ASN A 72 -2.65 -11.48 -13.89
N ASN A 73 -2.11 -10.89 -12.84
CA ASN A 73 -2.16 -11.42 -11.48
C ASN A 73 -2.24 -10.25 -10.49
N PRO A 74 -3.38 -9.57 -10.36
CA PRO A 74 -3.48 -8.37 -9.54
C PRO A 74 -3.17 -8.66 -8.07
N ILE A 75 -2.49 -7.71 -7.42
CA ILE A 75 -2.21 -7.76 -5.99
C ILE A 75 -2.81 -6.52 -5.34
N VAL A 76 -3.70 -6.72 -4.37
CA VAL A 76 -4.30 -5.63 -3.58
C VAL A 76 -3.79 -5.71 -2.15
N LEU A 77 -3.25 -4.61 -1.64
CA LEU A 77 -2.91 -4.43 -0.24
C LEU A 77 -4.08 -3.75 0.47
N THR A 78 -4.69 -4.43 1.44
CA THR A 78 -5.88 -3.99 2.16
C THR A 78 -5.62 -3.76 3.64
N ASP A 79 -6.44 -2.90 4.24
CA ASP A 79 -6.53 -2.72 5.67
C ASP A 79 -7.11 -3.99 6.35
N ASP A 80 -7.05 -4.04 7.68
CA ASP A 80 -7.67 -5.05 8.54
C ASP A 80 -8.78 -4.42 9.40
N ASP A 81 -9.98 -4.38 8.82
CA ASP A 81 -11.14 -3.73 9.42
C ASP A 81 -11.78 -4.55 10.56
N ARG A 82 -11.26 -5.74 10.89
CA ARG A 82 -11.89 -6.68 11.85
C ARG A 82 -12.05 -6.11 13.27
N LYS A 83 -11.48 -4.94 13.58
CA LYS A 83 -11.48 -4.34 14.92
C LYS A 83 -12.02 -2.90 15.01
N CYS A 84 -12.62 -2.30 13.99
CA CYS A 84 -13.07 -0.90 14.05
C CYS A 84 -14.58 -0.79 14.34
N ASP A 85 -15.01 -0.17 15.45
CA ASP A 85 -16.42 -0.06 15.88
C ASP A 85 -17.33 0.83 15.00
N SER A 86 -16.92 1.14 13.77
CA SER A 86 -17.66 1.96 12.80
C SER A 86 -17.94 1.18 11.50
N ASP A 87 -18.86 1.70 10.67
CA ASP A 87 -19.40 1.12 9.42
C ASP A 87 -18.36 0.63 8.37
N GLN A 88 -17.06 0.78 8.62
CA GLN A 88 -15.97 0.17 7.83
C GLN A 88 -15.73 -1.32 8.14
N LYS A 89 -16.33 -1.86 9.22
CA LYS A 89 -16.02 -3.16 9.84
C LYS A 89 -16.18 -4.43 8.98
N ALA A 90 -16.48 -4.31 7.69
CA ALA A 90 -16.67 -5.46 6.82
C ALA A 90 -16.12 -5.29 5.40
N LYS A 91 -15.56 -4.14 5.00
CA LYS A 91 -15.25 -3.92 3.57
C LYS A 91 -14.12 -4.81 3.06
N SER A 92 -13.01 -4.90 3.79
CA SER A 92 -11.91 -5.80 3.41
C SER A 92 -12.33 -7.28 3.40
N GLU A 93 -13.17 -7.70 4.35
CA GLU A 93 -13.68 -9.08 4.40
C GLU A 93 -14.74 -9.37 3.33
N GLU A 94 -15.62 -8.42 3.04
CA GLU A 94 -16.58 -8.48 1.93
C GLU A 94 -15.85 -8.50 0.58
N PHE A 95 -14.79 -7.71 0.43
CA PHE A 95 -13.96 -7.71 -0.77
C PHE A 95 -13.26 -9.06 -0.96
N LYS A 96 -12.78 -9.69 0.12
CA LYS A 96 -12.25 -11.07 0.07
C LYS A 96 -13.32 -12.08 -0.33
N LYS A 97 -14.53 -12.01 0.25
CA LYS A 97 -15.63 -12.89 -0.13
C LYS A 97 -16.01 -12.70 -1.60
N ALA A 98 -16.12 -11.45 -2.05
CA ALA A 98 -16.39 -11.13 -3.45
C ALA A 98 -15.31 -11.72 -4.35
N ASN A 99 -14.04 -11.67 -3.94
CA ASN A 99 -12.91 -12.29 -4.65
C ASN A 99 -12.96 -13.81 -4.69
N GLU A 100 -13.30 -14.47 -3.58
CA GLU A 100 -13.45 -15.93 -3.49
C GLU A 100 -14.58 -16.46 -4.39
N GLU A 101 -15.60 -15.63 -4.65
CA GLU A 101 -16.70 -15.94 -5.57
C GLU A 101 -16.35 -15.72 -7.05
N MET A 102 -15.18 -15.14 -7.38
CA MET A 102 -14.74 -14.92 -8.76
C MET A 102 -14.07 -16.16 -9.33
N HIS A 103 -14.25 -16.38 -10.64
CA HIS A 103 -13.54 -17.44 -11.36
C HIS A 103 -12.03 -17.22 -11.37
N ASP A 104 -11.60 -15.96 -11.56
CA ASP A 104 -10.20 -15.55 -11.59
C ASP A 104 -9.91 -14.65 -10.37
N PRO A 105 -9.62 -15.22 -9.19
CA PRO A 105 -9.39 -14.45 -7.98
C PRO A 105 -8.03 -13.73 -8.02
N ILE A 106 -7.97 -12.57 -7.40
CA ILE A 106 -6.76 -11.77 -7.23
C ILE A 106 -6.05 -12.09 -5.91
N THR A 107 -4.78 -11.69 -5.80
CA THR A 107 -4.02 -11.82 -4.57
C THR A 107 -4.36 -10.67 -3.61
N ILE A 108 -4.82 -10.98 -2.42
CA ILE A 108 -5.10 -9.99 -1.36
C ILE A 108 -4.03 -10.10 -0.26
N LEU A 109 -3.25 -9.05 -0.09
CA LEU A 109 -2.30 -8.87 1.00
C LEU A 109 -2.97 -8.03 2.09
N GLN A 110 -3.23 -8.60 3.25
CA GLN A 110 -3.79 -7.86 4.37
C GLN A 110 -2.68 -7.37 5.30
N LEU A 111 -2.71 -6.10 5.71
CA LEU A 111 -1.64 -5.50 6.52
C LEU A 111 -1.32 -6.28 7.80
N SER A 112 -2.34 -6.83 8.46
CA SER A 112 -2.16 -7.58 9.70
C SER A 112 -1.38 -8.89 9.55
N LYS A 113 -1.20 -9.37 8.31
CA LYS A 113 -0.32 -10.50 7.99
C LYS A 113 1.16 -10.11 7.99
N CYS A 114 1.48 -8.83 7.83
CA CYS A 114 2.83 -8.29 7.98
C CYS A 114 3.18 -8.08 9.47
N ASP A 115 2.27 -7.47 10.22
CA ASP A 115 2.37 -7.23 11.66
C ASP A 115 0.96 -7.11 12.21
N GLU A 116 0.62 -7.85 13.27
CA GLU A 116 -0.74 -7.84 13.84
C GLU A 116 -1.20 -6.46 14.34
N ASN A 117 -0.25 -5.54 14.58
CA ASN A 117 -0.53 -4.16 14.97
C ASN A 117 -0.81 -3.26 13.77
N PHE A 118 -0.46 -3.67 12.54
CA PHE A 118 -0.75 -2.91 11.33
C PHE A 118 -2.15 -3.25 10.83
N LYS A 119 -3.15 -2.53 11.32
CA LYS A 119 -4.52 -2.67 10.83
C LYS A 119 -4.79 -1.73 9.67
N GLN A 120 -4.25 -0.52 9.73
CA GLN A 120 -4.30 0.46 8.66
C GLN A 120 -2.90 0.95 8.34
N ILE A 121 -2.71 1.58 7.18
CA ILE A 121 -1.40 2.17 6.81
C ILE A 121 -0.93 3.18 7.87
N GLU A 122 -1.86 3.91 8.49
CA GLU A 122 -1.58 4.84 9.58
C GLU A 122 -0.97 4.18 10.82
N ASP A 123 -1.18 2.87 11.03
CA ASP A 123 -0.56 2.14 12.14
C ASP A 123 0.94 1.86 11.91
N CYS A 124 1.45 2.08 10.69
CA CYS A 124 2.89 2.04 10.42
C CYS A 124 3.61 3.26 11.02
N PHE A 125 2.90 4.34 11.33
CA PHE A 125 3.50 5.52 11.96
C PHE A 125 3.71 5.30 13.47
N SER A 126 4.76 5.92 14.00
CA SER A 126 4.89 6.07 15.45
C SER A 126 3.76 6.94 16.00
N GLU A 127 3.55 6.91 17.32
CA GLU A 127 2.46 7.69 17.93
C GLU A 127 2.59 9.20 17.65
N ASN A 128 3.81 9.73 17.67
CA ASN A 128 4.07 11.15 17.43
C ASN A 128 3.87 11.50 15.95
N ASP A 129 4.51 10.75 15.05
CA ASP A 129 4.36 11.00 13.61
C ASP A 129 2.90 10.80 13.17
N ARG A 130 2.18 9.85 13.78
CA ARG A 130 0.75 9.63 13.52
C ARG A 130 -0.08 10.84 13.95
N LYS A 131 0.17 11.39 15.14
CA LYS A 131 -0.53 12.59 15.63
C LYS A 131 -0.30 13.80 14.73
N GLU A 132 0.90 13.92 14.17
CA GLU A 132 1.28 15.04 13.32
C GLU A 132 0.76 14.90 11.89
N TYR A 133 0.89 13.73 11.28
CA TYR A 133 0.69 13.53 9.85
C TYR A 133 -0.50 12.65 9.47
N ALA A 134 -0.97 11.78 10.37
CA ALA A 134 -1.96 10.75 10.06
C ALA A 134 -3.16 10.74 11.03
N LYS A 135 -3.40 11.86 11.73
CA LYS A 135 -4.52 11.99 12.68
C LYS A 135 -5.88 11.97 11.97
N ASN A 136 -5.96 12.60 10.80
CA ASN A 136 -7.13 12.62 9.92
C ASN A 136 -6.66 12.43 8.47
N LYS A 137 -7.42 11.68 7.66
CA LYS A 137 -7.12 11.56 6.22
C LYS A 137 -7.50 12.88 5.52
N CYS A 138 -6.57 13.84 5.44
CA CYS A 138 -6.72 15.03 4.61
C CYS A 138 -5.49 15.27 3.74
N LYS A 139 -5.70 15.97 2.61
CA LYS A 139 -4.69 16.17 1.58
C LYS A 139 -3.52 17.02 2.09
N GLU A 140 -3.81 18.00 2.93
CA GLU A 140 -2.83 18.94 3.48
C GLU A 140 -1.79 18.21 4.33
N LEU A 141 -2.21 17.33 5.23
CA LEU A 141 -1.31 16.56 6.09
C LEU A 141 -0.44 15.59 5.28
N ALA A 142 -1.04 14.91 4.29
CA ALA A 142 -0.29 14.02 3.40
C ALA A 142 0.77 14.77 2.57
N MET A 143 0.47 16.00 2.14
CA MET A 143 1.44 16.88 1.44
C MET A 143 2.53 17.43 2.38
N ALA A 144 2.17 17.82 3.60
CA ALA A 144 3.13 18.25 4.61
C ALA A 144 4.10 17.12 4.94
N PHE A 145 3.57 15.91 5.16
CA PHE A 145 4.36 14.70 5.35
C PHE A 145 5.32 14.44 4.19
N LYS A 146 4.83 14.47 2.94
CA LYS A 146 5.67 14.27 1.76
C LYS A 146 6.83 15.27 1.71
N THR A 147 6.53 16.54 1.99
CA THR A 147 7.54 17.61 1.99
C THR A 147 8.57 17.37 3.09
N ARG A 148 8.11 17.04 4.30
CA ARG A 148 8.97 16.78 5.45
C ARG A 148 9.88 15.59 5.21
N LEU A 149 9.36 14.46 4.73
CA LEU A 149 10.14 13.23 4.56
C LEU A 149 11.20 13.35 3.45
N LEU A 150 10.85 13.97 2.32
CA LEU A 150 11.76 14.05 1.17
C LEU A 150 12.79 15.18 1.30
N TYR A 151 12.38 16.34 1.81
CA TYR A 151 13.23 17.53 1.88
C TYR A 151 13.72 17.87 3.29
N GLY A 152 13.25 17.14 4.31
CA GLY A 152 13.74 17.28 5.67
C GLY A 152 15.08 16.57 5.92
N GLY A 153 15.61 16.80 7.11
CA GLY A 153 16.81 16.12 7.60
C GLY A 153 16.59 14.64 7.89
N GLU A 154 17.63 13.96 8.38
CA GLU A 154 17.50 12.55 8.80
C GLU A 154 16.42 12.37 9.88
N ASP A 155 16.21 13.37 10.74
CA ASP A 155 15.18 13.37 11.78
C ASP A 155 13.82 13.91 11.30
N ALA A 156 13.55 13.84 9.98
CA ALA A 156 12.27 14.26 9.40
C ALA A 156 11.07 13.51 9.99
N VAL A 157 11.26 12.23 10.30
CA VAL A 157 10.29 11.31 10.92
C VAL A 157 11.04 10.39 11.88
N GLU A 158 10.33 9.84 12.86
CA GLU A 158 10.96 8.97 13.86
C GLU A 158 11.50 7.67 13.23
N LYS A 159 12.57 7.16 13.84
CA LYS A 159 13.21 5.90 13.40
C LYS A 159 12.24 4.72 13.41
N GLN A 160 11.28 4.72 14.34
CA GLN A 160 10.25 3.67 14.41
C GLN A 160 9.36 3.66 13.16
N THR A 161 8.87 4.82 12.73
CA THR A 161 8.08 4.95 11.50
C THR A 161 8.83 4.40 10.30
N LYS A 162 10.09 4.79 10.11
CA LYS A 162 10.91 4.28 8.98
C LYS A 162 11.05 2.76 9.04
N ARG A 163 11.34 2.19 10.21
CA ARG A 163 11.47 0.74 10.39
C ARG A 163 10.18 0.01 10.05
N ASN A 164 9.03 0.54 10.44
CA ASN A 164 7.72 -0.04 10.15
C ASN A 164 7.43 -0.07 8.65
N PHE A 165 7.61 1.06 7.95
CA PHE A 165 7.41 1.12 6.50
C PHE A 165 8.41 0.24 5.73
N LEU A 166 9.67 0.20 6.17
CA LEU A 166 10.67 -0.69 5.59
C LEU A 166 10.30 -2.17 5.78
N LYS A 167 9.82 -2.53 6.98
CA LYS A 167 9.30 -3.88 7.29
C LYS A 167 8.14 -4.23 6.35
N LEU A 168 7.18 -3.33 6.17
CA LEU A 168 6.06 -3.51 5.26
C LEU A 168 6.55 -3.76 3.82
N PHE A 169 7.50 -2.98 3.32
CA PHE A 169 7.98 -3.13 1.95
C PHE A 169 8.75 -4.43 1.71
N LYS A 170 9.58 -4.84 2.68
CA LYS A 170 10.25 -6.14 2.62
C LYS A 170 9.25 -7.28 2.62
N TRP A 171 8.20 -7.19 3.45
CA TRP A 171 7.13 -8.18 3.48
C TRP A 171 6.35 -8.23 2.15
N VAL A 172 5.98 -7.09 1.56
CA VAL A 172 5.31 -7.06 0.25
C VAL A 172 6.21 -7.68 -0.83
N ALA A 173 7.51 -7.34 -0.86
CA ALA A 173 8.44 -7.91 -1.82
C ALA A 173 8.58 -9.44 -1.68
N TRP A 174 8.60 -9.94 -0.44
CA TRP A 174 8.62 -11.38 -0.14
C TRP A 174 7.31 -12.07 -0.53
N ALA A 175 6.15 -11.53 -0.09
CA ALA A 175 4.83 -12.11 -0.33
C ALA A 175 4.46 -12.17 -1.82
N THR A 176 5.09 -11.32 -2.64
CA THR A 176 4.89 -11.27 -4.09
C THR A 176 5.97 -12.01 -4.89
N ASN A 177 6.85 -12.75 -4.21
CA ASN A 177 7.98 -13.50 -4.80
C ASN A 177 8.94 -12.64 -5.64
N LEU A 178 9.02 -11.33 -5.36
CA LEU A 178 9.93 -10.42 -6.05
C LEU A 178 11.37 -10.55 -5.55
N ILE A 179 11.54 -11.01 -4.31
CA ILE A 179 12.82 -11.44 -3.77
C ILE A 179 12.85 -12.96 -3.86
N LYS A 180 13.58 -13.51 -4.83
CA LYS A 180 13.95 -14.93 -4.80
C LYS A 180 15.07 -15.08 -3.77
N ASN A 181 14.88 -15.98 -2.80
CA ASN A 181 15.94 -16.42 -1.89
C ASN A 181 17.15 -16.95 -2.66
#